data_AF-A0A6P1TKA9-F1
#
_entry.id   AF-A0A6P1TKA9-F1
#
_cell.length_a   1.000
_cell.length_b   1.000
_cell.length_c   1.000
_cell.angle_alpha   90.00
_cell.angle_beta   90.00
_cell.angle_gamma   90.00
#
_symmetry.space_group_name_H-M   'P 1'
#
loop_
_entity.id
_entity.type
_entity.pdbx_description
1 polymer ?
#
loop_
_entity_poly.entity_id
_entity_poly.type
_entity_poly.pdbx_seq_one_letter_code
_entity_poly.pdbx_strand_id
1 'polypeptide(L)'
;MNDAIMVELRFFGTSVLWGIILLILYDVLRIFRRVIIHNGFFIAFEDLIYWVVSSLLIFHMMYQQNNGIIRGFAILAMLIGMILYHSVFSELFVNTISTLLNQIINLTWKLFALILRPFRFIFRKIKRLFMWIFSKIKKFIQFLFKSLKKLKKSSKITVSDNEKGD
;
A
#
# COMPACT_ATOMS: atom_id res chain seq x y z
N MET A 1 52.04 -1.66 24.27
CA MET A 1 51.07 -2.76 24.47
C MET A 1 49.68 -2.24 24.83
N ASN A 2 49.57 -1.23 25.72
CA ASN A 2 48.28 -0.60 26.05
C ASN A 2 47.60 0.11 24.87
N ASP A 3 48.35 0.79 23.99
CA ASP A 3 47.75 1.56 22.89
C ASP A 3 47.05 0.68 21.84
N ALA A 4 47.61 -0.50 21.55
CA ALA A 4 47.02 -1.44 20.60
C ALA A 4 45.67 -1.96 21.09
N ILE A 5 45.58 -2.35 22.37
CA ILE A 5 44.34 -2.81 23.01
C ILE A 5 43.30 -1.69 23.02
N MET A 6 43.73 -0.45 23.27
CA MET A 6 42.81 0.69 23.33
C MET A 6 42.25 1.05 21.94
N VAL A 7 43.04 0.91 20.88
CA VAL A 7 42.57 1.07 19.49
C VAL A 7 41.55 -0.01 19.13
N GLU A 8 41.81 -1.26 19.48
CA GLU A 8 40.88 -2.37 19.25
C GLU A 8 39.57 -2.21 20.04
N LEU A 9 39.64 -1.71 21.28
CA LEU A 9 38.45 -1.46 22.09
C LEU A 9 37.61 -0.30 21.53
N ARG A 10 38.24 0.78 21.07
CA ARG A 10 37.53 1.89 20.39
C ARG A 10 36.88 1.44 19.09
N PHE A 11 37.56 0.58 18.34
CA PHE A 11 37.00 -0.05 17.14
C PHE A 11 35.75 -0.87 17.48
N PHE A 12 35.82 -1.69 18.54
CA PHE A 12 34.70 -2.50 18.99
C PHE A 12 33.50 -1.63 19.38
N GLY A 13 33.73 -0.60 20.21
CA GLY A 13 32.67 0.32 20.60
C GLY A 13 32.03 1.06 19.42
N THR A 14 32.83 1.49 18.44
CA THR A 14 32.32 2.15 17.23
C THR A 14 31.49 1.18 16.39
N SER A 15 31.90 -0.10 16.32
CA SER A 15 31.15 -1.14 15.61
C SER A 15 29.79 -1.44 16.26
N VAL A 16 29.74 -1.45 17.59
CA VAL A 16 28.48 -1.57 18.35
C VAL A 16 27.53 -0.42 18.00
N LEU A 17 28.02 0.82 17.96
CA LEU A 17 27.22 2.00 17.60
C LEU A 17 26.66 1.92 16.17
N TRP A 18 27.46 1.45 15.21
CA TRP A 18 26.98 1.22 13.84
C TRP A 18 25.86 0.16 13.77
N GLY A 19 25.97 -0.91 14.58
CA GLY A 19 24.90 -1.90 14.72
C GLY A 19 23.59 -1.31 15.26
N ILE A 20 23.69 -0.37 16.21
CA ILE A 20 22.54 0.37 16.74
C ILE A 20 21.91 1.26 15.66
N ILE A 21 22.73 2.00 14.91
CA ILE A 21 22.27 2.88 13.82
C ILE A 21 21.53 2.08 12.74
N LEU A 22 22.04 0.91 12.37
CA LEU A 22 21.36 0.00 11.44
C LEU A 22 19.97 -0.40 11.94
N LEU A 23 19.84 -0.71 13.22
CA LEU A 23 18.54 -1.10 13.80
C LEU A 23 17.55 0.07 13.85
N ILE A 24 18.02 1.27 14.17
CA ILE A 24 17.21 2.51 14.10
C ILE A 24 16.70 2.74 12.67
N LEU A 25 17.58 2.58 11.67
CA LEU A 25 17.22 2.76 10.27
C LEU A 25 16.16 1.75 9.82
N TYR A 26 16.31 0.49 10.25
CA TYR A 26 15.32 -0.57 10.03
C TYR A 26 13.97 -0.23 10.68
N ASP A 27 13.98 0.26 11.91
CA ASP A 27 12.76 0.64 12.63
C ASP A 27 12.04 1.82 11.96
N VAL A 28 12.77 2.81 11.43
CA VAL A 28 12.18 3.91 10.64
C VAL A 28 11.44 3.38 9.42
N LEU A 29 12.04 2.45 8.68
CA LEU A 29 11.39 1.82 7.52
C LEU A 29 10.20 0.96 7.93
N ARG A 30 10.31 0.23 9.04
CA ARG A 30 9.21 -0.55 9.61
C ARG A 30 8.03 0.34 9.99
N ILE A 31 8.29 1.54 10.52
CA ILE A 31 7.27 2.56 10.78
C ILE A 31 6.68 3.06 9.46
N PHE A 32 7.52 3.42 8.49
CA PHE A 32 7.07 3.87 7.16
C PHE A 32 6.12 2.87 6.47
N ARG A 33 6.44 1.57 6.53
CA ARG A 33 5.60 0.50 5.99
C ARG A 33 4.26 0.36 6.70
N ARG A 34 4.17 0.76 7.98
CA ARG A 34 2.90 0.87 8.72
C ARG A 34 2.15 2.17 8.41
N VAL A 35 2.86 3.23 8.01
CA VAL A 35 2.36 4.60 7.71
C VAL A 35 1.68 4.71 6.36
N ILE A 36 2.12 3.96 5.37
CA ILE A 36 1.57 4.10 4.03
C ILE A 36 1.03 2.75 3.58
N ILE A 37 -0.27 2.71 3.29
CA ILE A 37 -0.89 1.56 2.62
C ILE A 37 -0.34 1.55 1.20
N HIS A 38 0.73 0.79 1.02
CA HIS A 38 1.47 0.68 -0.22
C HIS A 38 1.04 -0.58 -0.99
N ASN A 39 0.87 -0.43 -2.32
CA ASN A 39 0.86 -1.59 -3.22
C ASN A 39 2.21 -2.31 -3.07
N GLY A 40 2.24 -3.65 -3.15
CA GLY A 40 3.44 -4.47 -2.87
C GLY A 40 4.73 -4.06 -3.61
N PHE A 41 4.61 -3.29 -4.70
CA PHE A 41 5.73 -2.67 -5.41
C PHE A 41 6.53 -1.67 -4.56
N PHE A 42 5.87 -0.78 -3.81
CA PHE A 42 6.55 0.21 -2.97
C PHE A 42 7.25 -0.45 -1.78
N ILE A 43 6.62 -1.50 -1.22
CA ILE A 43 7.20 -2.35 -0.18
C ILE A 43 8.53 -2.96 -0.64
N ALA A 44 8.60 -3.43 -1.88
CA ALA A 44 9.81 -3.99 -2.48
C ALA A 44 10.87 -2.92 -2.77
N PHE A 45 10.46 -1.72 -3.19
CA PHE A 45 11.36 -0.61 -3.45
C PHE A 45 12.03 -0.09 -2.17
N GLU A 46 11.26 0.04 -1.09
CA GLU A 46 11.78 0.39 0.24
C GLU A 46 12.79 -0.65 0.74
N ASP A 47 12.51 -1.94 0.54
CA ASP A 47 13.41 -3.02 0.92
C ASP A 47 14.72 -2.96 0.12
N LEU A 48 14.64 -2.67 -1.18
CA LEU A 48 15.82 -2.48 -2.02
C LEU A 48 16.67 -1.30 -1.52
N ILE A 49 16.05 -0.17 -1.18
CA ILE A 49 16.75 0.98 -0.59
C ILE A 49 17.40 0.59 0.73
N TYR A 50 16.68 -0.12 1.61
CA TYR A 50 17.23 -0.57 2.89
C TYR A 50 18.47 -1.42 2.73
N TRP A 51 18.42 -2.40 1.82
CA TRP A 51 19.53 -3.30 1.57
C TRP A 51 20.75 -2.55 1.01
N VAL A 52 20.53 -1.61 0.09
CA VAL A 52 21.60 -0.76 -0.46
C VAL A 52 22.22 0.10 0.64
N VAL A 53 21.39 0.81 1.42
CA VAL A 53 21.90 1.69 2.49
C VAL A 53 22.59 0.88 3.57
N SER A 54 22.01 -0.24 4.01
CA SER A 54 22.61 -1.11 5.03
C SER A 54 23.95 -1.68 4.57
N SER A 55 24.03 -2.14 3.32
CA SER A 55 25.27 -2.60 2.73
C SER A 55 26.32 -1.49 2.67
N LEU A 56 25.93 -0.29 2.21
CA LEU A 56 26.82 0.87 2.16
C LEU A 56 27.30 1.29 3.55
N LEU A 57 26.45 1.26 4.58
CA LEU A 57 26.83 1.61 5.95
C LEU A 57 27.81 0.59 6.52
N ILE A 58 27.55 -0.71 6.34
CA ILE A 58 28.47 -1.78 6.74
C ILE A 58 29.81 -1.60 6.01
N PHE A 59 29.78 -1.36 4.71
CA PHE A 59 30.99 -1.18 3.91
C PHE A 59 31.77 0.08 4.30
N HIS A 60 31.07 1.18 4.56
CA HIS A 60 31.66 2.44 5.01
C HIS A 60 32.33 2.28 6.39
N MET A 61 31.65 1.61 7.32
CA MET A 61 32.24 1.26 8.61
C MET A 61 33.50 0.40 8.41
N MET A 62 33.43 -0.66 7.61
CA MET A 62 34.60 -1.50 7.33
C MET A 62 35.77 -0.75 6.68
N TYR A 63 35.47 0.24 5.83
CA TYR A 63 36.48 1.06 5.17
C TYR A 63 37.18 2.02 6.15
N GLN A 64 36.42 2.78 6.94
CA GLN A 64 36.97 3.73 7.91
C GLN A 64 37.85 3.05 8.97
N GLN A 65 37.45 1.87 9.40
CA GLN A 65 37.96 1.28 10.62
C GLN A 65 39.17 0.35 10.37
N ASN A 66 39.38 -0.14 9.14
CA ASN A 66 40.43 -1.13 8.90
C ASN A 66 40.99 -1.21 7.46
N ASN A 67 40.93 -0.15 6.65
CA ASN A 67 41.38 -0.18 5.25
C ASN A 67 40.81 -1.37 4.43
N GLY A 68 39.60 -1.86 4.78
CA GLY A 68 38.93 -2.95 4.07
C GLY A 68 39.26 -4.38 4.53
N ILE A 69 40.08 -4.60 5.57
CA ILE A 69 40.30 -5.95 6.12
C ILE A 69 39.09 -6.37 6.97
N ILE A 70 38.46 -7.50 6.62
CA ILE A 70 37.29 -8.03 7.30
C ILE A 70 37.70 -8.60 8.66
N ARG A 71 37.40 -7.87 9.74
CA ARG A 71 37.55 -8.38 11.12
C ARG A 71 36.19 -8.95 11.55
N GLY A 72 36.08 -10.28 11.65
CA GLY A 72 34.83 -10.95 12.03
C GLY A 72 34.24 -10.49 13.36
N PHE A 73 35.08 -9.97 14.27
CA PHE A 73 34.61 -9.39 15.52
C PHE A 73 33.82 -8.09 15.36
N ALA A 74 33.96 -7.36 14.24
CA ALA A 74 33.15 -6.18 13.93
C ALA A 74 31.67 -6.56 13.71
N ILE A 75 31.44 -7.70 13.07
CA ILE A 75 30.09 -8.24 12.83
C ILE A 75 29.47 -8.70 14.15
N LEU A 76 30.24 -9.38 15.00
CA LEU A 76 29.81 -9.74 16.36
C LEU A 76 29.49 -8.50 17.20
N ALA A 77 30.33 -7.46 17.14
CA ALA A 77 30.09 -6.19 17.83
C ALA A 77 28.80 -5.51 17.35
N MET A 78 28.53 -5.50 16.04
CA MET A 78 27.27 -4.99 15.49
C MET A 78 26.06 -5.79 16.00
N LEU A 79 26.14 -7.12 15.98
CA LEU A 79 25.08 -8.00 16.51
C LEU A 79 24.82 -7.72 18.00
N ILE A 80 25.88 -7.55 18.78
CA ILE A 80 25.76 -7.19 20.20
C ILE A 80 25.07 -5.84 20.36
N GLY A 81 25.44 -4.82 19.56
CA GLY A 81 24.78 -3.52 19.56
C GLY A 81 23.30 -3.59 19.20
N MET A 82 22.94 -4.44 18.22
CA MET A 82 21.55 -4.69 17.83
C MET A 82 20.75 -5.31 18.98
N ILE A 83 21.30 -6.33 19.66
CA ILE A 83 20.65 -6.99 20.81
C ILE A 83 20.51 -5.99 21.96
N LEU A 84 21.56 -5.23 22.27
CA LEU A 84 21.56 -4.24 23.35
C LEU A 84 20.47 -3.19 23.13
N TYR A 85 20.33 -2.69 21.90
CA TYR A 85 19.28 -1.73 21.56
C TYR A 85 17.89 -2.36 21.70
N HIS A 86 17.70 -3.58 21.21
CA HIS A 86 16.42 -4.27 21.31
C HIS A 86 15.98 -4.46 22.77
N SER A 87 16.90 -4.82 23.66
CA SER A 87 16.63 -4.97 25.10
C SER A 87 16.30 -3.65 25.80
N VAL A 88 16.92 -2.54 25.39
CA VAL A 88 16.70 -1.22 26.03
C VAL A 88 15.46 -0.50 25.49
N PHE A 89 15.12 -0.67 24.22
CA PHE A 89 14.06 0.11 23.55
C PHE A 89 12.74 -0.65 23.33
N SER A 90 12.66 -1.94 23.66
CA SER A 90 11.49 -2.82 23.43
C SER A 90 10.15 -2.15 23.75
N GLU A 91 9.97 -1.54 24.91
CA GLU A 91 8.65 -1.05 25.35
C GLU A 91 8.27 0.32 24.78
N LEU A 92 9.21 1.28 24.75
CA LEU A 92 8.96 2.63 24.23
C LEU A 92 8.73 2.62 22.72
N PHE A 93 9.47 1.77 21.99
CA PHE A 93 9.29 1.64 20.55
C PHE A 93 7.96 0.98 20.20
N VAL A 94 7.57 -0.10 20.89
CA VAL A 94 6.30 -0.80 20.60
C VAL A 94 5.09 0.10 20.87
N ASN A 95 5.11 0.90 21.93
CA ASN A 95 4.02 1.83 22.24
C ASN A 95 3.97 3.00 21.25
N THR A 96 5.11 3.60 20.92
CA THR A 96 5.19 4.68 19.92
C THR A 96 4.77 4.18 18.53
N ILE A 97 5.14 2.95 18.18
CA ILE A 97 4.72 2.30 16.93
C ILE A 97 3.22 2.04 16.91
N SER A 98 2.63 1.61 18.03
CA SER A 98 1.19 1.30 18.12
C SER A 98 0.32 2.55 18.04
N THR A 99 0.74 3.65 18.66
CA THR A 99 0.04 4.95 18.56
C THR A 99 0.16 5.54 17.17
N LEU A 100 1.34 5.50 16.57
CA LEU A 100 1.55 5.91 15.18
C LEU A 100 0.67 5.10 14.23
N LEU A 101 0.67 3.76 14.32
CA LEU A 101 -0.20 2.85 13.54
C LEU A 101 -1.66 3.28 13.53
N ASN A 102 -2.22 3.51 14.71
CA ASN A 102 -3.62 3.91 14.85
C ASN A 102 -3.87 5.28 14.21
N GLN A 103 -2.91 6.20 14.30
CA GLN A 103 -3.01 7.52 13.67
C GLN A 103 -3.02 7.44 12.14
N ILE A 104 -2.23 6.54 11.57
CA ILE A 104 -2.16 6.29 10.13
C ILE A 104 -3.45 5.68 9.60
N ILE A 105 -3.95 4.62 10.25
CA ILE A 105 -5.19 3.94 9.84
C ILE A 105 -6.35 4.96 9.84
N ASN A 106 -6.38 5.86 10.83
CA ASN A 106 -7.36 6.93 10.88
C ASN A 106 -7.20 7.96 9.75
N LEU A 107 -5.97 8.28 9.34
CA LEU A 107 -5.68 9.19 8.22
C LEU A 107 -6.10 8.58 6.87
N THR A 108 -5.78 7.32 6.63
CA THR A 108 -6.16 6.62 5.40
C THR A 108 -7.67 6.45 5.30
N TRP A 109 -8.35 6.10 6.40
CA TRP A 109 -9.81 6.03 6.44
C TRP A 109 -10.46 7.40 6.20
N LYS A 110 -9.89 8.49 6.75
CA LYS A 110 -10.34 9.87 6.48
C LYS A 110 -10.19 10.24 5.01
N LEU A 111 -9.04 9.97 4.39
CA LEU A 111 -8.79 10.26 2.96
C LEU A 111 -9.74 9.46 2.07
N PHE A 112 -9.90 8.17 2.36
CA PHE A 112 -10.83 7.30 1.66
C PHE A 112 -12.26 7.80 1.79
N ALA A 113 -12.71 8.15 3.01
CA ALA A 113 -14.03 8.73 3.26
C ALA A 113 -14.23 10.10 2.58
N LEU A 114 -13.19 10.93 2.50
CA LEU A 114 -13.22 12.22 1.81
C LEU A 114 -13.42 12.04 0.30
N ILE A 115 -12.75 11.04 -0.31
CA ILE A 115 -12.87 10.69 -1.73
C ILE A 115 -14.20 9.99 -2.05
N LEU A 116 -14.71 9.15 -1.15
CA LEU A 116 -15.99 8.47 -1.33
C LEU A 116 -17.20 9.38 -1.12
N ARG A 117 -17.06 10.49 -0.39
CA ARG A 117 -18.12 11.50 -0.21
C ARG A 117 -18.65 12.07 -1.52
N PRO A 118 -17.82 12.64 -2.43
CA PRO A 118 -18.29 13.11 -3.73
C PRO A 118 -18.75 11.95 -4.62
N PHE A 119 -18.10 10.79 -4.54
CA PHE A 119 -18.48 9.60 -5.29
C PHE A 119 -19.92 9.13 -4.98
N ARG A 120 -20.30 9.14 -3.69
CA ARG A 120 -21.66 8.78 -3.25
C ARG A 120 -22.71 9.76 -3.79
N PHE A 121 -22.34 11.03 -4.02
CA PHE A 121 -23.22 12.05 -4.59
C PHE A 121 -23.40 11.86 -6.10
N ILE A 122 -22.30 11.58 -6.81
CA ILE A 122 -22.29 11.27 -8.24
C ILE A 122 -23.13 10.00 -8.52
N PHE A 123 -22.93 8.95 -7.71
CA PHE A 123 -23.71 7.72 -7.81
C PHE A 123 -25.21 7.95 -7.62
N ARG A 124 -25.62 8.85 -6.71
CA ARG A 124 -27.03 9.25 -6.53
C ARG A 124 -27.60 9.98 -7.75
N LYS A 125 -26.79 10.78 -8.48
CA LYS A 125 -27.23 11.42 -9.73
C LYS A 125 -27.36 10.40 -10.86
N ILE A 126 -26.35 9.54 -11.02
CA ILE A 126 -26.34 8.48 -12.04
C ILE A 126 -27.52 7.52 -11.85
N LYS A 127 -27.80 7.07 -10.61
CA LYS A 127 -28.94 6.20 -10.34
C LYS A 127 -30.28 6.86 -10.71
N ARG A 128 -30.43 8.17 -10.46
CA ARG A 128 -31.63 8.92 -10.88
C ARG A 128 -31.76 9.00 -12.40
N LEU A 129 -30.67 9.30 -13.10
CA LEU A 129 -30.64 9.32 -14.57
C LEU A 129 -30.97 7.95 -15.16
N PHE A 130 -30.37 6.89 -14.61
CA PHE A 130 -30.61 5.52 -15.03
C PHE A 130 -32.08 5.11 -14.81
N MET A 131 -32.65 5.38 -13.62
CA MET A 131 -34.06 5.11 -13.35
C MET A 131 -34.99 5.88 -14.31
N TRP A 132 -34.66 7.13 -14.64
CA TRP A 132 -35.44 7.93 -15.58
C TRP A 132 -35.35 7.39 -17.02
N ILE A 133 -34.15 7.09 -17.51
CA ILE A 133 -33.90 6.47 -18.82
C ILE A 133 -34.61 5.12 -18.92
N PHE A 134 -34.48 4.27 -17.89
CA PHE A 134 -35.16 2.98 -17.84
C PHE A 134 -36.67 3.13 -17.91
N SER A 135 -37.23 4.13 -17.21
CA SER A 135 -38.67 4.43 -17.28
C SER A 135 -39.12 4.88 -18.69
N LYS A 136 -38.28 5.63 -19.42
CA LYS A 136 -38.54 6.03 -20.81
C LYS A 136 -38.46 4.86 -21.78
N ILE A 137 -37.39 4.07 -21.68
CA ILE A 137 -37.19 2.86 -22.51
C ILE A 137 -38.35 1.89 -22.30
N LYS A 138 -38.76 1.65 -21.05
CA LYS A 138 -39.91 0.78 -20.74
C LYS A 138 -41.19 1.25 -21.43
N LYS A 139 -41.51 2.55 -21.37
CA LYS A 139 -42.67 3.13 -22.06
C LYS A 139 -42.56 2.99 -23.58
N PHE A 140 -41.36 3.18 -24.14
CA PHE A 140 -41.10 3.06 -25.57
C PHE A 140 -41.25 1.62 -26.07
N ILE A 141 -40.70 0.65 -25.35
CA ILE A 141 -40.88 -0.79 -25.63
C ILE A 141 -42.36 -1.16 -25.60
N GLN A 142 -43.11 -0.66 -24.61
CA GLN A 142 -44.54 -0.92 -24.49
C GLN A 142 -45.33 -0.32 -25.66
N PHE A 143 -44.91 0.84 -26.17
CA PHE A 143 -45.48 1.47 -27.36
C PHE A 143 -45.16 0.69 -28.65
N LEU A 144 -43.91 0.24 -28.83
CA LEU A 144 -43.51 -0.61 -29.95
C LEU A 144 -44.27 -1.94 -29.95
N PHE A 145 -44.39 -2.61 -28.81
CA PHE A 145 -45.18 -3.83 -28.68
C PHE A 145 -46.64 -3.61 -29.04
N LYS A 146 -47.23 -2.47 -28.63
CA LYS A 146 -48.63 -2.12 -28.97
C LYS A 146 -48.81 -1.86 -30.47
N SER A 147 -47.82 -1.23 -31.11
CA SER A 147 -47.80 -0.94 -32.54
C SER A 147 -47.62 -2.20 -33.39
N LEU A 148 -46.70 -3.09 -32.99
CA LEU A 148 -46.52 -4.40 -33.61
C LEU A 148 -47.79 -5.27 -33.51
N LYS A 149 -48.49 -5.24 -32.37
CA LYS A 149 -49.75 -5.97 -32.18
C LYS A 149 -50.87 -5.45 -33.09
N LYS A 150 -50.90 -4.14 -33.37
CA LYS A 150 -51.82 -3.53 -34.36
C LYS A 150 -51.47 -3.95 -35.79
N LEU A 151 -50.20 -3.88 -36.18
CA LEU A 151 -49.75 -4.27 -37.52
C LEU A 151 -49.99 -5.75 -37.80
N LYS A 152 -49.69 -6.64 -36.83
CA LYS A 152 -50.00 -8.07 -36.93
C LYS A 152 -51.50 -8.36 -37.11
N LYS A 153 -52.37 -7.52 -36.53
CA LYS A 153 -53.84 -7.65 -36.69
C LYS A 153 -54.28 -7.16 -38.08
N SER A 154 -53.69 -6.08 -38.58
CA SER A 154 -53.96 -5.53 -39.91
C SER A 154 -53.49 -6.45 -41.05
N SER A 155 -52.32 -7.08 -40.90
CA SER A 155 -51.80 -8.04 -41.89
C SER A 155 -52.63 -9.33 -41.92
N LYS A 156 -53.20 -9.75 -40.77
CA LYS A 156 -54.07 -10.93 -40.71
C LYS A 156 -55.42 -10.73 -41.40
N ILE A 157 -55.94 -9.50 -41.39
CA ILE A 157 -57.21 -9.15 -42.06
C ILE A 157 -57.01 -9.10 -43.58
N THR A 158 -55.92 -8.47 -44.04
CA THR A 158 -55.60 -8.38 -45.48
C THR A 158 -55.28 -9.74 -46.10
N VAL A 159 -54.66 -10.68 -45.37
CA VAL A 159 -54.42 -12.04 -45.87
C VAL A 159 -55.70 -12.87 -45.91
N SER A 160 -56.64 -12.70 -44.96
CA SER A 160 -57.91 -13.46 -44.99
C SER A 160 -58.93 -12.94 -45.99
N ASP A 161 -58.85 -11.66 -46.36
CA ASP A 161 -59.71 -11.08 -47.41
C ASP A 161 -59.23 -11.48 -48.82
N ASN A 162 -57.92 -11.72 -49.00
CA ASN A 162 -57.39 -12.28 -50.26
C ASN A 162 -57.71 -13.78 -50.45
N GLU A 163 -57.90 -14.56 -49.38
CA GLU A 163 -58.31 -15.98 -49.51
C GLU A 163 -59.82 -16.18 -49.75
N LYS A 164 -60.64 -15.12 -49.67
CA LYS A 164 -62.09 -15.17 -49.92
C LYS A 164 -62.51 -14.53 -51.26
N GLY A 165 -61.54 -14.01 -52.00
CA GLY A 165 -61.73 -13.35 -53.29
C GLY A 165 -61.48 -14.21 -54.53
N ASP A 166 -61.07 -15.47 -54.35
CA ASP A 166 -60.92 -16.49 -55.40
C ASP A 166 -62.04 -17.53 -55.33
#